data_AF-X6PB08-F1
#
_entry.id   AF-X6PB08-F1
#
_cell.length_a   1.000
_cell.length_b   1.000
_cell.length_c   1.000
_cell.angle_alpha   90.00
_cell.angle_beta   90.00
_cell.angle_gamma   90.00
#
_symmetry.space_group_name_H-M   'P 1'
#
loop_
_entity.id
_entity.type
_entity.pdbx_description
1 polymer ?
#
loop_
_entity_poly.entity_id
_entity_poly.type
_entity_poly.pdbx_seq_one_letter_code
_entity_poly.pdbx_strand_id
1 'polypeptide(L)'
;MFAQLRQMFPKIDEEIISAALKGFNQNIKKIQSLLTWLTENTIKIFTCSTNLQQQQYLMQLFKKFGNQFEKTTISQTWRNCNQIYVDTIEKLNEIFATSNLNELNVNRISIEENEFKILRRTCLHILWNILKYPKHIKYRQINNQALYSYLFSRCHTLDADFGKVFIFIGNNLQGFGFNKGNNDNWYYRYDHIQLLYLWNCYEHWINQQAMYCYVFVYKTRLSIPRRVCMLSNGKWKDYFSVFDYEHRTIMLFDKNKLKIKSLQLGNPKKSSLEFNINIQRYNDIDIDHTHAKWAYLILNHTWHFRTMTTVIGMIYQIVYQLMKVKHTNIFINYLLIELNSFHVIWKAFDNTTHRMPLNPYSMTVKEGIQHLQHNLQMRSHFIDGTDELIRTECKFDKWIPRISKMNDSSVLLHDIYKHLPHYPIIQVRWEIYCWFMVPYKRAIGIERNNIPKSGELDIEFTVSDQKPKFNPLLYERDLHKLKIIKDKVEIRVTVDNSLQKLLHEKKQLHEKIKQQINYNEKNKNGELILNDLILTILNELKILYHDDIHKQMGYPLQLWHICAILLYCGKSCN
;
A
#
# COMPACT_ATOMS: atom_id res chain seq x y z
N MET A 1 41.03 -4.21 23.99
CA MET A 1 40.49 -4.16 22.61
C MET A 1 39.57 -2.97 22.37
N PHE A 2 38.42 -2.83 23.06
CA PHE A 2 37.50 -1.68 22.83
C PHE A 2 38.20 -0.32 22.98
N ALA A 3 38.93 -0.09 24.08
CA ALA A 3 39.67 1.15 24.31
C ALA A 3 40.72 1.45 23.22
N GLN A 4 41.41 0.43 22.71
CA GLN A 4 42.38 0.57 21.62
C GLN A 4 41.69 0.98 20.31
N LEU A 5 40.56 0.36 19.97
CA LEU A 5 39.79 0.74 18.77
C LEU A 5 39.20 2.14 18.89
N ARG A 6 38.73 2.53 20.08
CA ARG A 6 38.26 3.89 20.36
C ARG A 6 39.38 4.92 20.17
N GLN A 7 40.60 4.61 20.61
CA GLN A 7 41.76 5.48 20.41
C GLN A 7 42.16 5.57 18.93
N MET A 8 42.09 4.46 18.18
CA MET A 8 42.43 4.44 16.75
C MET A 8 41.37 5.11 15.86
N PHE A 9 40.10 5.08 16.25
CA PHE A 9 38.98 5.59 15.46
C PHE A 9 38.16 6.62 16.26
N PRO A 10 38.74 7.77 16.65
CA PRO A 10 38.08 8.72 17.55
C PRO A 10 36.85 9.41 16.95
N LYS A 11 36.65 9.30 15.63
CA LYS A 11 35.49 9.85 14.91
C LYS A 11 34.32 8.86 14.80
N ILE A 12 34.53 7.60 15.16
CA ILE A 12 33.49 6.57 15.13
C ILE A 12 32.84 6.49 16.51
N ASP A 13 31.51 6.43 16.51
CA ASP A 13 30.75 6.34 17.74
C ASP A 13 30.98 5.01 18.47
N GLU A 14 30.96 5.06 19.80
CA GLU A 14 31.17 3.90 20.68
C GLU A 14 30.17 2.76 20.40
N GLU A 15 28.92 3.07 20.07
CA GLU A 15 27.89 2.08 19.72
C GLU A 15 28.27 1.31 18.46
N ILE A 16 28.86 1.99 17.48
CA ILE A 16 29.28 1.39 16.21
C ILE A 16 30.48 0.49 16.41
N ILE A 17 31.44 0.89 17.24
CA ILE A 17 32.59 0.06 17.64
C ILE A 17 32.09 -1.21 18.35
N SER A 18 31.16 -1.06 19.30
CA SER A 18 30.55 -2.18 20.02
C SER A 18 29.80 -3.13 19.07
N ALA A 19 29.02 -2.60 18.13
CA ALA A 19 28.31 -3.37 17.12
C ALA A 19 29.26 -4.15 16.18
N ALA A 20 30.40 -3.56 15.80
CA ALA A 20 31.43 -4.22 15.00
C ALA A 20 32.09 -5.37 15.78
N LEU A 21 32.44 -5.16 17.05
CA LEU A 21 33.03 -6.20 17.90
C LEU A 21 32.12 -7.43 18.03
N LYS A 22 30.81 -7.21 18.24
CA LYS A 22 29.80 -8.28 18.28
C LYS A 22 29.65 -8.99 16.94
N GLY A 23 29.64 -8.25 15.83
CA GLY A 23 29.42 -8.82 14.50
C GLY A 23 30.56 -9.67 13.94
N PHE A 24 31.80 -9.47 14.42
CA PHE A 24 33.00 -10.11 13.86
C PHE A 24 33.69 -11.10 14.79
N ASN A 25 33.00 -11.57 15.85
CA ASN A 25 33.56 -12.49 16.85
C ASN A 25 34.96 -12.04 17.32
N GLN A 26 35.13 -10.73 17.56
CA GLN A 26 36.39 -10.12 18.02
C GLN A 26 37.59 -10.23 17.05
N ASN A 27 37.38 -10.53 15.76
CA ASN A 27 38.47 -10.54 14.77
C ASN A 27 38.99 -9.10 14.50
N ILE A 28 40.08 -8.72 15.18
CA ILE A 28 40.64 -7.36 15.17
C ILE A 28 40.94 -6.86 13.74
N LYS A 29 41.52 -7.69 12.87
CA LYS A 29 41.87 -7.29 11.50
C LYS A 29 40.63 -6.94 10.68
N LYS A 30 39.58 -7.76 10.76
CA LYS A 30 38.31 -7.50 10.06
C LYS A 30 37.61 -6.26 10.61
N ILE A 31 37.64 -6.08 11.94
CA ILE A 31 37.05 -4.92 12.62
C ILE A 31 37.77 -3.64 12.22
N GLN A 32 39.10 -3.59 12.29
CA GLN A 32 39.88 -2.43 11.85
C GLN A 32 39.59 -2.10 10.38
N SER A 33 39.57 -3.10 9.49
CA SER A 33 39.22 -2.89 8.08
C SER A 33 37.80 -2.32 7.88
N LEU A 34 36.83 -2.68 8.73
CA LEU A 34 35.49 -2.11 8.68
C LEU A 34 35.46 -0.68 9.22
N LEU A 35 36.11 -0.42 10.36
CA LEU A 35 36.12 0.90 10.98
C LEU A 35 36.88 1.93 10.12
N THR A 36 37.96 1.53 9.44
CA THR A 36 38.63 2.36 8.43
C THR A 36 37.68 2.70 7.29
N TRP A 37 36.96 1.71 6.76
CA TRP A 37 35.99 1.93 5.68
C TRP A 37 34.86 2.88 6.08
N LEU A 38 34.32 2.76 7.30
CA LEU A 38 33.32 3.69 7.83
C LEU A 38 33.89 5.10 7.96
N THR A 39 35.11 5.23 8.48
CA THR A 39 35.80 6.51 8.65
C THR A 39 35.95 7.24 7.31
N GLU A 40 36.41 6.53 6.27
CA GLU A 40 36.61 7.09 4.92
C GLU A 40 35.32 7.55 4.24
N ASN A 41 34.19 6.89 4.52
CA ASN A 41 32.91 7.24 3.90
C ASN A 41 32.10 8.27 4.68
N THR A 42 32.49 8.57 5.91
CA THR A 42 31.80 9.57 6.76
C THR A 42 32.50 10.95 6.72
N ILE A 43 33.80 11.01 6.40
CA ILE A 43 34.60 12.26 6.45
C ILE A 43 34.29 13.26 5.32
N LYS A 44 33.57 12.87 4.26
CA LYS A 44 33.46 13.66 3.02
C LYS A 44 32.30 14.68 2.94
N ILE A 45 31.48 14.86 3.96
CA ILE A 45 30.41 15.87 3.95
C ILE A 45 30.82 17.06 4.81
N PHE A 46 31.05 18.20 4.17
CA PHE A 46 31.64 19.39 4.81
C PHE A 46 30.62 20.35 5.46
N THR A 47 29.34 19.98 5.60
CA THR A 47 28.35 20.90 6.17
C THR A 47 27.34 20.18 7.09
N CYS A 48 27.49 20.47 8.38
CA CYS A 48 26.54 20.31 9.49
C CYS A 48 26.05 18.89 9.86
N SER A 49 26.51 18.43 11.04
CA SER A 49 25.87 17.51 11.98
C SER A 49 24.98 16.40 11.40
N THR A 50 25.55 15.23 11.11
CA THR A 50 24.89 13.91 11.27
C THR A 50 25.93 12.77 11.18
N ASN A 51 26.76 12.57 12.23
CA ASN A 51 27.81 11.54 12.20
C ASN A 51 27.29 10.13 12.60
N LEU A 52 26.56 10.01 13.71
CA LEU A 52 26.11 8.72 14.21
C LEU A 52 25.12 8.02 13.27
N GLN A 53 24.12 8.76 12.77
CA GLN A 53 23.07 8.17 11.92
C GLN A 53 23.65 7.63 10.60
N GLN A 54 24.59 8.35 9.98
CA GLN A 54 25.26 7.90 8.75
C GLN A 54 26.15 6.67 9.01
N GLN A 55 26.87 6.64 10.14
CA GLN A 55 27.64 5.45 10.53
C GLN A 55 26.73 4.24 10.78
N GLN A 56 25.57 4.45 11.41
CA GLN A 56 24.56 3.41 11.60
C GLN A 56 24.05 2.88 10.25
N TYR A 57 23.76 3.76 9.30
CA TYR A 57 23.32 3.35 7.95
C TYR A 57 24.40 2.59 7.18
N LEU A 58 25.64 3.07 7.16
CA LEU A 58 26.75 2.36 6.52
C LEU A 58 27.03 1.00 7.19
N MET A 59 26.91 0.91 8.51
CA MET A 59 27.00 -0.36 9.24
C MET A 59 25.86 -1.30 8.86
N GLN A 60 24.63 -0.80 8.70
CA GLN A 60 23.50 -1.61 8.25
C GLN A 60 23.68 -2.08 6.80
N LEU A 61 24.15 -1.21 5.90
CA LEU A 61 24.50 -1.57 4.52
C LEU A 61 25.56 -2.67 4.50
N PHE A 62 26.63 -2.51 5.28
CA PHE A 62 27.69 -3.51 5.36
C PHE A 62 27.20 -4.84 5.93
N LYS A 63 26.38 -4.83 7.00
CA LYS A 63 25.79 -6.06 7.55
C LYS A 63 24.91 -6.78 6.54
N LYS A 64 24.14 -6.02 5.73
CA LYS A 64 23.22 -6.57 4.74
C LYS A 64 23.93 -7.08 3.49
N PHE A 65 24.94 -6.36 3.02
CA PHE A 65 25.52 -6.56 1.69
C PHE A 65 27.01 -6.89 1.68
N GLY A 66 27.73 -6.79 2.81
CA GLY A 66 29.19 -6.94 2.86
C GLY A 66 29.72 -8.33 2.55
N ASN A 67 28.84 -9.34 2.53
CA ASN A 67 29.15 -10.69 2.05
C ASN A 67 28.84 -10.88 0.55
N GLN A 68 28.09 -9.95 -0.05
CA GLN A 68 27.61 -10.01 -1.44
C GLN A 68 28.39 -9.07 -2.35
N PHE A 69 28.86 -7.94 -1.81
CA PHE A 69 29.57 -6.91 -2.55
C PHE A 69 30.88 -6.57 -1.87
N GLU A 70 31.85 -6.20 -2.71
CA GLU A 70 33.04 -5.52 -2.24
C GLU A 70 32.66 -4.18 -1.57
N LYS A 71 33.45 -3.79 -0.58
CA LYS A 71 33.31 -2.53 0.14
C LYS A 71 33.31 -1.31 -0.80
N THR A 72 34.07 -1.39 -1.89
CA THR A 72 34.18 -0.39 -2.96
C THR A 72 32.84 -0.18 -3.67
N THR A 73 32.13 -1.26 -4.02
CA THR A 73 30.80 -1.21 -4.64
C THR A 73 29.77 -0.56 -3.71
N ILE A 74 29.77 -0.94 -2.43
CA ILE A 74 28.88 -0.34 -1.42
C ILE A 74 29.17 1.15 -1.26
N SER A 75 30.44 1.54 -1.14
CA SER A 75 30.85 2.95 -1.05
C SER A 75 30.49 3.77 -2.28
N GLN A 76 30.74 3.24 -3.47
CA GLN A 76 30.47 3.95 -4.71
C GLN A 76 28.96 4.16 -4.87
N THR A 77 28.16 3.14 -4.58
CA THR A 77 26.70 3.23 -4.64
C THR A 77 26.17 4.22 -3.59
N TRP A 78 26.70 4.16 -2.36
CA TRP A 78 26.39 5.14 -1.30
C TRP A 78 26.64 6.58 -1.75
N ARG A 79 27.78 6.85 -2.38
CA ARG A 79 28.11 8.18 -2.91
C ARG A 79 27.22 8.57 -4.08
N ASN A 80 26.98 7.66 -5.03
CA ASN A 80 26.13 7.90 -6.20
C ASN A 80 24.68 8.21 -5.81
N CYS A 81 24.21 7.64 -4.70
CA CYS A 81 22.89 7.88 -4.13
C CYS A 81 22.87 9.06 -3.14
N ASN A 82 23.83 9.99 -3.24
CA ASN A 82 23.96 11.16 -2.37
C ASN A 82 23.92 10.84 -0.87
N GLN A 83 24.39 9.65 -0.48
CA GLN A 83 24.41 9.17 0.90
C GLN A 83 23.01 9.04 1.53
N ILE A 84 21.99 8.85 0.68
CA ILE A 84 20.63 8.54 1.11
C ILE A 84 20.53 7.03 1.28
N TYR A 85 20.27 6.57 2.51
CA TYR A 85 20.25 5.15 2.85
C TYR A 85 19.22 4.34 2.08
N VAL A 86 18.02 4.87 1.91
CA VAL A 86 16.93 4.19 1.19
C VAL A 86 17.33 4.00 -0.28
N ASP A 87 17.74 5.07 -0.95
CA ASP A 87 18.17 5.05 -2.35
C ASP A 87 19.38 4.11 -2.56
N THR A 88 20.33 4.10 -1.61
CA THR A 88 21.50 3.20 -1.67
C THR A 88 21.09 1.74 -1.53
N ILE A 89 20.18 1.40 -0.62
CA ILE A 89 19.66 0.03 -0.49
C ILE A 89 18.99 -0.39 -1.80
N GLU A 90 18.14 0.47 -2.36
CA GLU A 90 17.42 0.16 -3.59
C GLU A 90 18.39 -0.08 -4.73
N LYS A 91 19.40 0.77 -4.88
CA LYS A 91 20.40 0.62 -5.95
C LYS A 91 21.30 -0.59 -5.75
N LEU A 92 21.71 -0.91 -4.51
CA LEU A 92 22.46 -2.12 -4.22
C LEU A 92 21.62 -3.38 -4.44
N ASN A 93 20.32 -3.35 -4.15
CA ASN A 93 19.42 -4.42 -4.56
C ASN A 93 19.32 -4.47 -6.09
N GLU A 94 19.15 -3.37 -6.82
CA GLU A 94 19.11 -3.40 -8.28
C GLU A 94 20.40 -4.00 -8.88
N ILE A 95 21.56 -3.61 -8.36
CA ILE A 95 22.85 -4.18 -8.73
C ILE A 95 22.87 -5.67 -8.39
N PHE A 96 22.41 -6.06 -7.20
CA PHE A 96 22.32 -7.46 -6.78
C PHE A 96 21.42 -8.26 -7.70
N ALA A 97 20.39 -7.66 -8.31
CA ALA A 97 19.42 -8.34 -9.17
C ALA A 97 20.04 -8.58 -10.52
N THR A 98 20.69 -7.55 -11.05
CA THR A 98 21.28 -7.52 -12.38
C THR A 98 22.59 -8.31 -12.45
N SER A 99 23.47 -8.19 -11.45
CA SER A 99 24.68 -9.01 -11.33
C SER A 99 24.32 -10.48 -11.18
N ASN A 100 23.27 -10.74 -10.39
CA ASN A 100 22.76 -12.09 -10.27
C ASN A 100 22.17 -12.59 -11.60
N LEU A 101 21.36 -11.83 -12.33
CA LEU A 101 20.74 -12.31 -13.59
C LEU A 101 21.75 -12.90 -14.60
N ASN A 102 22.98 -12.39 -14.65
CA ASN A 102 24.01 -12.90 -15.56
C ASN A 102 24.78 -14.12 -15.02
N GLU A 103 24.94 -14.26 -13.70
CA GLU A 103 25.56 -15.43 -13.06
C GLU A 103 24.52 -16.53 -12.70
N LEU A 104 23.23 -16.19 -12.76
CA LEU A 104 22.09 -17.02 -12.42
C LEU A 104 21.25 -17.47 -13.60
N ASN A 105 21.84 -17.47 -14.78
CA ASN A 105 21.18 -18.05 -15.94
C ASN A 105 21.02 -19.59 -15.86
N VAL A 106 21.37 -20.27 -14.76
CA VAL A 106 20.94 -21.68 -14.53
C VAL A 106 20.67 -22.07 -13.05
N ASN A 107 21.46 -21.69 -12.03
CA ASN A 107 21.55 -22.55 -10.82
C ASN A 107 21.05 -22.05 -9.44
N ARG A 108 20.67 -20.78 -9.20
CA ARG A 108 20.44 -20.30 -7.80
C ARG A 108 19.24 -19.37 -7.52
N ILE A 109 18.53 -18.78 -8.51
CA ILE A 109 17.46 -17.78 -8.24
C ILE A 109 16.05 -18.34 -8.39
N SER A 110 15.85 -19.42 -9.15
CA SER A 110 14.52 -20.04 -9.30
C SER A 110 14.36 -21.35 -8.53
N ILE A 111 15.46 -21.97 -8.11
CA ILE A 111 15.41 -23.21 -7.34
C ILE A 111 15.39 -22.77 -5.87
N GLU A 112 14.18 -22.65 -5.31
CA GLU A 112 14.06 -23.12 -3.93
C GLU A 112 14.75 -24.48 -3.91
N GLU A 113 15.93 -24.58 -3.27
CA GLU A 113 16.70 -25.83 -3.19
C GLU A 113 15.68 -26.95 -3.01
N ASN A 114 15.68 -27.91 -3.93
CA ASN A 114 14.61 -28.89 -4.00
C ASN A 114 14.43 -29.58 -2.62
N GLU A 115 15.52 -29.66 -1.86
CA GLU A 115 15.60 -29.95 -0.44
C GLU A 115 14.65 -29.10 0.42
N PHE A 116 14.77 -27.77 0.37
CA PHE A 116 13.94 -26.84 1.13
C PHE A 116 12.46 -26.91 0.73
N LYS A 117 12.17 -27.12 -0.56
CA LYS A 117 10.79 -27.33 -1.06
C LYS A 117 10.16 -28.58 -0.48
N ILE A 118 10.91 -29.67 -0.45
CA ILE A 118 10.48 -30.94 0.16
C ILE A 118 10.32 -30.77 1.67
N LEU A 119 11.29 -30.14 2.33
CA LEU A 119 11.29 -29.85 3.77
C LEU A 119 10.05 -29.05 4.17
N ARG A 120 9.80 -27.91 3.52
CA ARG A 120 8.66 -27.03 3.77
C ARG A 120 7.33 -27.74 3.57
N ARG A 121 7.15 -28.43 2.44
CA ARG A 121 5.91 -29.18 2.14
C ARG A 121 5.63 -30.24 3.19
N THR A 122 6.64 -30.99 3.59
CA THR A 122 6.50 -32.06 4.57
C THR A 122 6.19 -31.50 5.95
N CYS A 123 6.92 -30.47 6.39
CA CYS A 123 6.67 -29.77 7.66
C CYS A 123 5.24 -29.19 7.72
N LEU A 124 4.81 -28.47 6.68
CA LEU A 124 3.46 -27.91 6.60
C LEU A 124 2.39 -28.99 6.64
N HIS A 125 2.57 -30.10 5.93
CA HIS A 125 1.62 -31.21 5.94
C HIS A 125 1.48 -31.85 7.33
N ILE A 126 2.60 -32.11 8.00
CA ILE A 126 2.62 -32.68 9.36
C ILE A 126 1.94 -31.71 10.34
N LEU A 127 2.37 -30.45 10.37
CA LEU A 127 1.82 -29.43 11.25
C LEU A 127 0.33 -29.24 11.00
N TRP A 128 -0.10 -29.19 9.74
CA TRP A 128 -1.51 -29.03 9.39
C TRP A 128 -2.38 -30.16 9.90
N ASN A 129 -1.96 -31.42 9.70
CA ASN A 129 -2.72 -32.57 10.16
C ASN A 129 -2.95 -32.55 11.68
N ILE A 130 -1.92 -32.16 12.45
CA ILE A 130 -2.00 -32.04 13.91
C ILE A 130 -2.92 -30.87 14.30
N LEU A 131 -2.75 -29.72 13.66
CA LEU A 131 -3.52 -28.50 13.91
C LEU A 131 -5.01 -28.68 13.57
N LYS A 132 -5.32 -29.39 12.48
CA LYS A 132 -6.68 -29.66 12.04
C LYS A 132 -7.39 -30.70 12.91
N TYR A 133 -6.67 -31.73 13.34
CA TYR A 133 -7.25 -32.86 14.08
C TYR A 133 -6.50 -33.13 15.39
N PRO A 134 -6.48 -32.17 16.34
CA PRO A 134 -5.64 -32.27 17.53
C PRO A 134 -6.02 -33.44 18.46
N LYS A 135 -7.26 -33.94 18.37
CA LYS A 135 -7.71 -35.07 19.19
C LYS A 135 -7.36 -36.44 18.59
N HIS A 136 -6.94 -36.50 17.33
CA HIS A 136 -6.74 -37.76 16.63
C HIS A 136 -5.30 -38.25 16.86
N ILE A 137 -5.16 -39.31 17.66
CA ILE A 137 -3.86 -39.90 18.02
C ILE A 137 -3.04 -40.28 16.79
N LYS A 138 -3.69 -40.69 15.70
CA LYS A 138 -3.03 -41.03 14.42
C LYS A 138 -2.10 -39.94 13.91
N TYR A 139 -2.44 -38.66 14.07
CA TYR A 139 -1.60 -37.56 13.58
C TYR A 139 -0.49 -37.17 14.58
N ARG A 140 -0.49 -37.75 15.77
CA ARG A 140 0.57 -37.62 16.78
C ARG A 140 1.66 -38.68 16.62
N GLN A 141 1.54 -39.55 15.62
CA GLN A 141 2.49 -40.63 15.35
C GLN A 141 2.89 -40.58 13.88
N ILE A 142 4.19 -40.63 13.60
CA ILE A 142 4.72 -40.67 12.23
C ILE A 142 5.58 -41.92 12.12
N ASN A 143 5.16 -42.84 11.25
CA ASN A 143 5.93 -44.03 10.95
C ASN A 143 7.22 -43.63 10.23
N ASN A 144 8.37 -43.96 10.82
CA ASN A 144 9.67 -43.50 10.31
C ASN A 144 10.01 -44.12 8.95
N GLN A 145 9.62 -45.38 8.73
CA GLN A 145 9.81 -46.05 7.44
C GLN A 145 8.96 -45.40 6.34
N ALA A 146 7.69 -45.11 6.62
CA ALA A 146 6.81 -44.42 5.67
C ALA A 146 7.31 -43.01 5.35
N LEU A 147 7.79 -42.27 6.35
CA LEU A 147 8.41 -40.96 6.16
C LEU A 147 9.69 -41.05 5.32
N TYR A 148 10.55 -42.03 5.60
CA TYR A 148 11.77 -42.30 4.84
C TYR A 148 11.45 -42.58 3.37
N SER A 149 10.56 -43.54 3.08
CA SER A 149 10.19 -43.89 1.71
C SER A 149 9.55 -42.72 0.95
N TYR A 150 8.71 -41.93 1.63
CA TYR A 150 8.12 -40.72 1.05
C TYR A 150 9.19 -39.68 0.69
N LEU A 151 10.08 -39.35 1.64
CA LEU A 151 11.13 -38.36 1.42
C LEU A 151 12.12 -38.84 0.34
N PHE A 152 12.49 -40.11 0.35
CA PHE A 152 13.38 -40.71 -0.65
C PHE A 152 12.81 -40.55 -2.07
N SER A 153 11.55 -40.95 -2.27
CA SER A 153 10.86 -40.81 -3.56
C SER A 153 10.79 -39.34 -4.01
N ARG A 154 10.47 -38.41 -3.10
CA ARG A 154 10.41 -36.98 -3.41
C ARG A 154 11.78 -36.38 -3.74
N CYS A 155 12.82 -36.76 -3.01
CA CYS A 155 14.19 -36.30 -3.25
C CYS A 155 14.70 -36.80 -4.60
N HIS A 156 14.48 -38.08 -4.92
CA HIS A 156 14.81 -38.64 -6.24
C HIS A 156 14.08 -37.94 -7.38
N THR A 157 12.78 -37.63 -7.21
CA THR A 157 11.97 -36.95 -8.24
C THR A 157 12.46 -35.53 -8.53
N LEU A 158 13.02 -34.85 -7.54
CA LEU A 158 13.44 -33.46 -7.64
C LEU A 158 14.97 -33.31 -7.64
N ASP A 159 15.73 -34.40 -7.80
CA ASP A 159 17.20 -34.39 -7.74
C ASP A 159 17.76 -33.63 -6.52
N ALA A 160 17.24 -33.96 -5.33
CA ALA A 160 17.59 -33.32 -4.06
C ALA A 160 18.42 -34.25 -3.17
N ASP A 161 19.29 -33.68 -2.32
CA ASP A 161 20.10 -34.43 -1.36
C ASP A 161 19.22 -35.03 -0.24
N PHE A 162 18.89 -36.32 -0.39
CA PHE A 162 18.07 -37.06 0.57
C PHE A 162 18.65 -37.05 1.99
N GLY A 163 19.97 -37.20 2.13
CA GLY A 163 20.63 -37.26 3.44
C GLY A 163 20.43 -35.96 4.22
N LYS A 164 20.63 -34.81 3.57
CA LYS A 164 20.36 -33.49 4.16
C LYS A 164 18.89 -33.32 4.51
N VAL A 165 17.98 -33.61 3.59
CA VAL A 165 16.52 -33.45 3.83
C VAL A 165 16.06 -34.29 5.01
N PHE A 166 16.51 -35.53 5.10
CA PHE A 166 16.13 -36.44 6.18
C PHE A 166 16.62 -35.95 7.55
N ILE A 167 17.87 -35.49 7.64
CA ILE A 167 18.43 -34.88 8.86
C ILE A 167 17.62 -33.63 9.26
N PHE A 168 17.34 -32.74 8.31
CA PHE A 168 16.58 -31.52 8.59
C PHE A 168 15.14 -31.80 9.03
N ILE A 169 14.45 -32.78 8.42
CA ILE A 169 13.12 -33.19 8.86
C ILE A 169 13.17 -33.74 10.29
N GLY A 170 14.15 -34.58 10.62
CA GLY A 170 14.34 -35.08 11.98
C GLY A 170 14.50 -33.96 13.01
N ASN A 171 15.35 -32.97 12.71
CA ASN A 171 15.55 -31.80 13.58
C ASN A 171 14.27 -30.96 13.72
N ASN A 172 13.50 -30.79 12.64
CA ASN A 172 12.22 -30.08 12.69
C ASN A 172 11.15 -30.81 13.49
N LEU A 173 11.06 -32.14 13.34
CA LEU A 173 10.16 -32.97 14.14
C LEU A 173 10.46 -32.83 15.63
N GLN A 174 11.73 -32.89 16.02
CA GLN A 174 12.15 -32.62 17.41
C GLN A 174 11.76 -31.21 17.85
N GLY A 175 12.00 -30.21 17.01
CA GLY A 175 11.56 -28.84 17.23
C GLY A 175 10.06 -28.76 17.49
N PHE A 176 9.23 -29.45 16.71
CA PHE A 176 7.78 -29.46 16.88
C PHE A 176 7.32 -30.19 18.16
N GLY A 177 8.20 -30.95 18.82
CA GLY A 177 7.91 -31.71 20.04
C GLY A 177 7.72 -33.21 19.81
N PHE A 178 8.18 -33.76 18.68
CA PHE A 178 8.22 -35.21 18.45
C PHE A 178 9.51 -35.83 18.99
N ASN A 179 9.39 -37.01 19.60
CA ASN A 179 10.52 -37.85 20.02
C ASN A 179 10.48 -39.17 19.27
N LYS A 180 11.64 -39.78 19.01
CA LYS A 180 11.70 -41.16 18.55
C LYS A 180 11.36 -42.11 19.70
N GLY A 181 10.47 -43.07 19.45
CA GLY A 181 10.21 -44.18 20.36
C GLY A 181 11.18 -45.34 20.13
N ASN A 182 11.05 -46.40 20.93
CA ASN A 182 11.92 -47.59 20.86
C ASN A 182 11.80 -48.37 19.54
N ASN A 183 10.74 -48.12 18.76
CA ASN A 183 10.50 -48.73 17.44
C ASN A 183 10.88 -47.79 16.29
N ASP A 184 11.72 -46.79 16.57
CA ASP A 184 12.17 -45.73 15.66
C ASP A 184 11.09 -44.82 15.07
N ASN A 185 9.81 -45.02 15.40
CA ASN A 185 8.74 -44.12 14.98
C ASN A 185 8.75 -42.83 15.79
N TRP A 186 8.22 -41.75 15.21
CA TRP A 186 8.12 -40.46 15.87
C TRP A 186 6.79 -40.32 16.59
N TYR A 187 6.83 -39.94 17.87
CA TYR A 187 5.67 -39.73 18.73
C TYR A 187 5.68 -38.31 19.27
N TYR A 188 4.53 -37.64 19.19
CA TYR A 188 4.37 -36.33 19.82
C TYR A 188 4.46 -36.47 21.34
N ARG A 189 5.42 -35.79 21.97
CA ARG A 189 5.80 -36.02 23.38
C ARG A 189 4.70 -35.66 24.39
N TYR A 190 3.86 -34.69 24.07
CA TYR A 190 2.94 -34.09 25.04
C TYR A 190 1.54 -34.71 24.96
N ASP A 191 0.98 -35.08 26.12
CA ASP A 191 -0.41 -35.55 26.23
C ASP A 191 -1.40 -34.48 25.76
N HIS A 192 -1.08 -33.21 26.03
CA HIS A 192 -1.80 -32.05 25.56
C HIS A 192 -1.03 -31.34 24.44
N ILE A 193 -1.69 -31.20 23.28
CA ILE A 193 -1.11 -30.50 22.13
C ILE A 193 -0.97 -29.02 22.44
N GLN A 194 0.25 -28.50 22.30
CA GLN A 194 0.52 -27.07 22.41
C GLN A 194 0.13 -26.35 21.11
N LEU A 195 -1.17 -26.15 20.90
CA LEU A 195 -1.71 -25.60 19.64
C LEU A 195 -1.12 -24.24 19.26
N LEU A 196 -0.88 -23.36 20.24
CA LEU A 196 -0.24 -22.06 19.99
C LEU A 196 1.20 -22.21 19.51
N TYR A 197 1.96 -23.15 20.09
CA TYR A 197 3.34 -23.42 19.68
C TYR A 197 3.38 -23.97 18.25
N LEU A 198 2.59 -25.00 17.97
CA LEU A 198 2.48 -25.59 16.63
C LEU A 198 1.96 -24.61 15.58
N TRP A 199 1.05 -23.70 15.97
CA TRP A 199 0.62 -22.61 15.11
C TRP A 199 1.78 -21.68 14.75
N ASN A 200 2.61 -21.29 15.72
CA ASN A 200 3.79 -20.46 15.45
C ASN A 200 4.80 -21.18 14.54
N CYS A 201 4.98 -22.50 14.71
CA CYS A 201 5.79 -23.30 13.79
C CYS A 201 5.19 -23.33 12.38
N TYR A 202 3.86 -23.47 12.27
CA TYR A 202 3.16 -23.45 10.98
C TYR A 202 3.26 -22.08 10.31
N GLU A 203 3.05 -21.00 11.06
CA GLU A 203 3.24 -19.62 10.61
C GLU A 203 4.69 -19.38 10.16
N HIS A 204 5.69 -19.93 10.85
CA HIS A 204 7.08 -19.84 10.40
C HIS A 204 7.26 -20.51 9.04
N TRP A 205 6.86 -21.77 8.89
CA TRP A 205 7.03 -22.54 7.66
C TRP A 205 6.22 -22.00 6.49
N ILE A 206 4.98 -21.56 6.74
CA ILE A 206 4.15 -20.97 5.69
C ILE A 206 4.74 -19.65 5.25
N ASN A 207 5.44 -18.93 6.14
CA ASN A 207 6.18 -17.72 5.81
C ASN A 207 7.43 -17.93 4.96
N GLN A 208 7.87 -19.18 4.80
CA GLN A 208 8.94 -19.56 3.89
C GLN A 208 8.44 -20.01 2.50
N GLN A 209 7.12 -20.01 2.23
CA GLN A 209 6.65 -20.30 0.85
C GLN A 209 7.20 -19.24 -0.13
N ALA A 210 7.94 -19.65 -1.15
CA ALA A 210 8.37 -18.74 -2.20
C ALA A 210 7.15 -18.32 -3.02
N MET A 211 6.88 -17.02 -3.09
CA MET A 211 5.88 -16.46 -4.01
C MET A 211 6.60 -15.86 -5.20
N TYR A 212 6.25 -16.32 -6.40
CA TYR A 212 6.70 -15.71 -7.63
C TYR A 212 5.87 -14.46 -7.89
N CYS A 213 6.33 -13.30 -7.41
CA CYS A 213 5.78 -12.01 -7.82
C CYS A 213 6.40 -11.63 -9.17
N TYR A 214 5.65 -11.78 -10.25
CA TYR A 214 6.15 -11.66 -11.64
C TYR A 214 6.56 -10.23 -12.04
N VAL A 215 6.28 -9.20 -11.23
CA VAL A 215 6.38 -7.79 -11.66
C VAL A 215 7.56 -7.03 -11.04
N PHE A 216 8.18 -7.53 -9.99
CA PHE A 216 9.39 -6.91 -9.43
C PHE A 216 10.37 -8.01 -9.01
N VAL A 217 11.62 -7.86 -9.44
CA VAL A 217 12.75 -8.79 -9.27
C VAL A 217 13.16 -9.00 -7.79
N TYR A 218 12.29 -8.74 -6.80
CA TYR A 218 12.58 -9.01 -5.39
C TYR A 218 11.47 -9.67 -4.55
N LYS A 219 11.98 -10.65 -3.81
CA LYS A 219 11.41 -11.73 -3.01
C LYS A 219 10.84 -11.28 -1.67
N THR A 220 10.22 -10.11 -1.56
CA THR A 220 9.53 -9.70 -0.32
C THR A 220 8.05 -9.94 -0.43
N ARG A 221 7.60 -10.97 0.30
CA ARG A 221 6.18 -11.22 0.58
C ARG A 221 5.50 -9.94 1.01
N LEU A 222 4.38 -9.61 0.37
CA LEU A 222 3.43 -8.74 1.01
C LEU A 222 2.87 -9.48 2.22
N SER A 223 3.09 -8.91 3.40
CA SER A 223 2.77 -9.55 4.67
C SER A 223 1.25 -9.72 4.81
N ILE A 224 0.72 -10.92 4.53
CA ILE A 224 -0.65 -11.31 4.91
C ILE A 224 -0.92 -10.75 6.33
N PRO A 225 -2.04 -10.06 6.59
CA PRO A 225 -2.26 -9.46 7.88
C PRO A 225 -2.18 -10.60 8.90
N ARG A 226 -1.28 -10.47 9.87
CA ARG A 226 -1.12 -11.51 10.88
C ARG A 226 -2.38 -11.67 11.72
N ARG A 227 -3.17 -10.60 11.83
CA ARG A 227 -4.45 -10.58 12.54
C ARG A 227 -5.55 -10.08 11.62
N VAL A 228 -6.66 -10.79 11.60
CA VAL A 228 -7.89 -10.40 10.91
C VAL A 228 -9.05 -10.57 11.87
N CYS A 229 -10.10 -9.76 11.70
CA CYS A 229 -11.32 -9.96 12.45
C CYS A 229 -12.39 -10.48 11.48
N MET A 230 -13.01 -11.61 11.80
CA MET A 230 -13.97 -12.28 10.93
C MET A 230 -15.32 -12.40 11.64
N LEU A 231 -16.40 -12.11 10.90
CA LEU A 231 -17.76 -12.33 11.36
C LEU A 231 -18.04 -13.83 11.42
N SER A 232 -18.31 -14.35 12.62
CA SER A 232 -18.65 -15.76 12.79
C SER A 232 -19.80 -15.89 13.78
N ASN A 233 -20.94 -16.35 13.25
CA ASN A 233 -22.20 -16.53 13.98
C ASN A 233 -22.71 -15.19 14.53
N GLY A 234 -22.80 -14.18 13.66
CA GLY A 234 -23.26 -12.82 14.01
C GLY A 234 -22.33 -12.02 14.93
N LYS A 235 -21.17 -12.55 15.31
CA LYS A 235 -20.20 -11.87 16.19
C LYS A 235 -18.83 -11.75 15.53
N TRP A 236 -18.25 -10.56 15.60
CA TRP A 236 -16.87 -10.28 15.21
C TRP A 236 -15.90 -10.98 16.15
N LYS A 237 -14.94 -11.72 15.60
CA LYS A 237 -13.91 -12.44 16.36
C LYS A 237 -12.55 -12.22 15.73
N ASP A 238 -11.55 -12.01 16.58
CA ASP A 238 -10.17 -11.86 16.15
C ASP A 238 -9.52 -13.22 15.92
N TYR A 239 -8.81 -13.33 14.81
CA TYR A 239 -8.07 -14.50 14.39
C TYR A 239 -6.66 -14.10 14.03
N PHE A 240 -5.70 -14.97 14.36
CA PHE A 240 -4.43 -14.97 13.65
C PHE A 240 -4.63 -15.61 12.29
N SER A 241 -4.08 -15.04 11.23
CA SER A 241 -4.26 -15.54 9.87
C SER A 241 -2.94 -15.80 9.16
N VAL A 242 -2.92 -16.90 8.42
CA VAL A 242 -1.90 -17.19 7.42
C VAL A 242 -2.57 -17.72 6.16
N PHE A 243 -1.94 -17.53 5.00
CA PHE A 243 -2.44 -18.03 3.74
C PHE A 243 -1.52 -19.13 3.21
N ASP A 244 -2.11 -20.29 2.95
CA ASP A 244 -1.43 -21.39 2.28
C ASP A 244 -1.70 -21.30 0.78
N TYR A 245 -0.70 -20.81 0.04
CA TYR A 245 -0.80 -20.61 -1.40
C TYR A 245 -0.92 -21.94 -2.14
N GLU A 246 -0.25 -22.98 -1.66
CA GLU A 246 -0.24 -24.29 -2.31
C GLU A 246 -1.63 -24.94 -2.27
N HIS A 247 -2.31 -24.83 -1.13
CA HIS A 247 -3.66 -25.36 -0.95
C HIS A 247 -4.76 -24.32 -1.13
N ARG A 248 -4.39 -23.07 -1.51
CA ARG A 248 -5.32 -21.94 -1.68
C ARG A 248 -6.25 -21.77 -0.47
N THR A 249 -5.72 -21.86 0.73
CA THR A 249 -6.52 -21.90 1.97
C THR A 249 -6.12 -20.79 2.92
N ILE A 250 -7.10 -20.00 3.38
CA ILE A 250 -6.89 -19.07 4.51
C ILE A 250 -7.04 -19.87 5.79
N MET A 251 -6.01 -19.82 6.62
CA MET A 251 -5.95 -20.50 7.90
C MET A 251 -6.16 -19.46 8.99
N LEU A 252 -7.11 -19.71 9.88
CA LEU A 252 -7.51 -18.80 10.94
C LEU A 252 -7.37 -19.49 12.30
N PHE A 253 -6.62 -18.89 13.21
CA PHE A 253 -6.42 -19.39 14.56
C PHE A 253 -7.03 -18.45 15.60
N ASP A 254 -8.05 -18.97 16.30
CA ASP A 254 -8.67 -18.32 17.45
C ASP A 254 -7.81 -18.62 18.68
N LYS A 255 -6.96 -17.67 19.07
CA LYS A 255 -6.05 -17.81 20.21
C LYS A 255 -6.81 -18.03 21.53
N ASN A 256 -7.99 -17.43 21.67
CA ASN A 256 -8.77 -17.51 22.91
C ASN A 256 -9.41 -18.88 23.08
N LYS A 257 -9.86 -19.49 21.98
CA LYS A 257 -10.49 -20.82 22.00
C LYS A 257 -9.54 -21.97 21.67
N LEU A 258 -8.32 -21.66 21.25
CA LEU A 258 -7.36 -22.60 20.66
C LEU A 258 -8.03 -23.43 19.55
N LYS A 259 -8.78 -22.77 18.67
CA LYS A 259 -9.49 -23.42 17.55
C LYS A 259 -8.96 -22.91 16.23
N ILE A 260 -8.81 -23.81 15.28
CA ILE A 260 -8.38 -23.49 13.93
C ILE A 260 -9.56 -23.64 12.99
N LYS A 261 -9.67 -22.72 12.04
CA LYS A 261 -10.59 -22.78 10.91
C LYS A 261 -9.78 -22.65 9.63
N SER A 262 -10.19 -23.39 8.61
CA SER A 262 -9.67 -23.24 7.26
C SER A 262 -10.79 -22.76 6.35
N LEU A 263 -10.49 -21.77 5.53
CA LEU A 263 -11.38 -21.26 4.49
C LEU A 263 -10.74 -21.58 3.14
N GLN A 264 -11.34 -22.52 2.42
CA GLN A 264 -10.86 -22.92 1.11
C GLN A 264 -11.22 -21.84 0.08
N LEU A 265 -10.23 -21.27 -0.58
CA LEU A 265 -10.43 -20.36 -1.71
C LEU A 265 -10.35 -21.16 -3.01
N GLY A 266 -11.36 -21.01 -3.85
CA GLY A 266 -11.45 -21.71 -5.14
C GLY A 266 -11.50 -23.24 -5.02
N ASN A 267 -11.31 -23.91 -6.16
CA ASN A 267 -11.26 -25.36 -6.21
C ASN A 267 -9.81 -25.84 -6.12
N PRO A 268 -9.39 -26.53 -5.03
CA PRO A 268 -8.01 -27.00 -4.88
C PRO A 268 -7.64 -28.11 -5.88
N LYS A 269 -8.63 -28.78 -6.50
CA LYS A 269 -8.41 -29.88 -7.46
C LYS A 269 -8.27 -29.40 -8.91
N LYS A 270 -8.76 -28.20 -9.23
CA LYS A 270 -8.62 -27.66 -10.59
C LYS A 270 -7.31 -26.90 -10.68
N SER A 271 -6.51 -27.22 -11.69
CA SER A 271 -5.37 -26.40 -12.13
C SER A 271 -5.81 -25.04 -12.68
N SER A 272 -7.11 -24.69 -12.60
CA SER A 272 -7.61 -23.39 -12.98
C SER A 272 -6.90 -22.32 -12.17
N LEU A 273 -6.21 -21.43 -12.88
CA LEU A 273 -5.54 -20.25 -12.32
C LEU A 273 -6.51 -19.31 -11.60
N GLU A 274 -7.80 -19.48 -11.84
CA GLU A 274 -8.84 -18.69 -11.22
C GLU A 274 -9.28 -19.28 -9.89
N PHE A 275 -9.22 -18.44 -8.87
CA PHE A 275 -9.75 -18.80 -7.57
C PHE A 275 -11.29 -18.62 -7.51
N ASN A 276 -11.89 -18.04 -8.56
CA ASN A 276 -13.31 -17.69 -8.65
C ASN A 276 -13.83 -17.08 -7.33
N ILE A 277 -13.04 -16.17 -6.77
CA ILE A 277 -13.38 -15.55 -5.49
C ILE A 277 -14.22 -14.34 -5.79
N ASN A 278 -15.46 -14.30 -5.28
CA ASN A 278 -16.18 -13.05 -5.24
C ASN A 278 -15.66 -12.20 -4.08
N ILE A 279 -15.17 -11.00 -4.39
CA ILE A 279 -14.76 -10.03 -3.39
C ILE A 279 -15.69 -8.84 -3.43
N GLN A 280 -16.38 -8.61 -2.32
CA GLN A 280 -17.17 -7.39 -2.12
C GLN A 280 -16.52 -6.54 -1.05
N ARG A 281 -16.55 -5.23 -1.27
CA ARG A 281 -16.05 -4.24 -0.32
C ARG A 281 -17.21 -3.41 0.15
N TYR A 282 -17.27 -3.19 1.46
CA TYR A 282 -18.08 -2.12 1.99
C TYR A 282 -17.42 -1.47 3.19
N ASN A 283 -17.90 -0.27 3.52
CA ASN A 283 -17.44 0.46 4.68
C ASN A 283 -18.56 0.36 5.71
N ASP A 284 -18.22 -0.05 6.91
CA ASP A 284 -19.07 0.15 8.07
C ASP A 284 -18.43 1.26 8.88
N ILE A 285 -19.25 2.22 9.24
CA ILE A 285 -18.85 3.26 10.15
C ILE A 285 -19.58 2.91 11.42
N ASP A 286 -18.84 2.35 12.38
CA ASP A 286 -19.34 2.14 13.73
C ASP A 286 -19.34 3.50 14.45
N ILE A 287 -20.28 4.36 14.01
CA ILE A 287 -20.42 5.75 14.47
C ILE A 287 -20.75 5.74 15.96
N ASP A 288 -21.57 4.80 16.42
CA ASP A 288 -22.21 4.88 17.73
C ASP A 288 -21.30 4.41 18.87
N HIS A 289 -20.28 3.59 18.60
CA HIS A 289 -19.44 3.02 19.66
C HIS A 289 -17.97 3.38 19.57
N THR A 290 -17.37 3.30 18.39
CA THR A 290 -15.91 3.41 18.25
C THR A 290 -15.46 4.62 17.43
N HIS A 291 -16.39 5.26 16.71
CA HIS A 291 -16.08 6.26 15.68
C HIS A 291 -15.03 5.76 14.66
N ALA A 292 -14.86 4.44 14.54
CA ALA A 292 -13.83 3.84 13.71
C ALA A 292 -14.40 3.48 12.34
N LYS A 293 -13.68 3.88 11.29
CA LYS A 293 -13.95 3.42 9.92
C LYS A 293 -13.30 2.05 9.71
N TRP A 294 -14.13 1.07 9.39
CA TRP A 294 -13.70 -0.28 9.12
C TRP A 294 -13.83 -0.60 7.64
N ALA A 295 -12.76 -1.15 7.06
CA ALA A 295 -12.81 -1.71 5.71
C ALA A 295 -13.28 -3.16 5.79
N TYR A 296 -14.38 -3.47 5.12
CA TYR A 296 -14.92 -4.82 5.04
C TYR A 296 -14.52 -5.49 3.76
N LEU A 297 -14.21 -6.77 3.89
CA LEU A 297 -13.90 -7.67 2.80
C LEU A 297 -14.83 -8.87 2.94
N ILE A 298 -15.74 -9.05 1.98
CA ILE A 298 -16.55 -10.26 1.89
C ILE A 298 -15.90 -11.16 0.85
N LEU A 299 -15.49 -12.35 1.26
CA LEU A 299 -15.00 -13.40 0.36
C LEU A 299 -16.10 -14.44 0.12
N ASN A 300 -16.37 -14.74 -1.15
CA ASN A 300 -17.37 -15.71 -1.61
C ASN A 300 -18.75 -15.50 -1.00
N HIS A 301 -19.16 -14.24 -0.80
CA HIS A 301 -20.43 -13.84 -0.18
C HIS A 301 -20.68 -14.38 1.24
N THR A 302 -19.72 -15.09 1.82
CA THR A 302 -19.93 -15.92 3.03
C THR A 302 -19.01 -15.49 4.16
N TRP A 303 -17.77 -15.12 3.84
CA TRP A 303 -16.77 -14.81 4.84
C TRP A 303 -16.53 -13.32 4.89
N HIS A 304 -17.08 -12.68 5.93
CA HIS A 304 -16.94 -11.25 6.15
C HIS A 304 -15.74 -11.02 7.07
N PHE A 305 -14.79 -10.23 6.60
CA PHE A 305 -13.64 -9.77 7.37
C PHE A 305 -13.73 -8.27 7.55
N ARG A 306 -13.29 -7.79 8.71
CA ARG A 306 -12.94 -6.38 8.93
C ARG A 306 -11.45 -6.30 9.19
N THR A 307 -10.80 -5.35 8.54
CA THR A 307 -9.39 -5.05 8.79
C THR A 307 -9.30 -3.70 9.49
N MET A 308 -8.59 -3.64 10.63
CA MET A 308 -8.26 -2.37 11.29
C MET A 308 -7.52 -1.49 10.28
N THR A 309 -8.10 -0.33 9.97
CA THR A 309 -7.53 0.72 9.10
C THR A 309 -6.13 1.12 9.51
N THR A 310 -5.77 0.99 10.78
CA THR A 310 -4.43 1.30 11.29
C THR A 310 -3.32 0.44 10.68
N VAL A 311 -3.61 -0.77 10.18
CA VAL A 311 -2.61 -1.55 9.42
C VAL A 311 -2.45 -1.00 8.00
N ILE A 312 -3.53 -0.52 7.37
CA ILE A 312 -3.45 0.19 6.09
C ILE A 312 -2.77 1.55 6.28
N GLY A 313 -2.99 2.23 7.42
CA GLY A 313 -2.39 3.49 7.84
C GLY A 313 -0.92 3.38 8.22
N MET A 314 -0.50 2.35 8.97
CA MET A 314 0.91 2.05 9.25
C MET A 314 1.65 1.59 7.99
N ILE A 315 1.01 0.78 7.14
CA ILE A 315 1.55 0.48 5.81
C ILE A 315 1.61 1.76 4.98
N TYR A 316 0.61 2.63 5.03
CA TYR A 316 0.63 3.95 4.38
C TYR A 316 1.78 4.81 4.91
N GLN A 317 2.06 4.82 6.20
CA GLN A 317 3.05 5.71 6.80
C GLN A 317 4.48 5.17 6.63
N ILE A 318 4.65 3.84 6.68
CA ILE A 318 5.89 3.16 6.32
C ILE A 318 6.14 3.29 4.80
N VAL A 319 5.11 3.14 3.96
CA VAL A 319 5.20 3.32 2.50
C VAL A 319 5.33 4.78 2.08
N TYR A 320 4.72 5.74 2.78
CA TYR A 320 4.84 7.17 2.49
C TYR A 320 6.20 7.72 2.90
N GLN A 321 6.80 7.18 3.98
CA GLN A 321 8.20 7.45 4.33
C GLN A 321 9.19 6.72 3.40
N LEU A 322 8.81 5.58 2.81
CA LEU A 322 9.63 4.82 1.85
C LEU A 322 9.39 5.22 0.38
N MET A 323 8.32 5.95 0.05
CA MET A 323 7.94 6.30 -1.32
C MET A 323 7.53 7.77 -1.43
N LYS A 324 8.51 8.61 -1.77
CA LYS A 324 8.28 9.93 -2.38
C LYS A 324 7.77 9.83 -3.84
N VAL A 325 7.17 8.69 -4.22
CA VAL A 325 6.54 8.45 -5.52
C VAL A 325 5.14 7.87 -5.31
N LYS A 326 4.17 8.53 -5.96
CA LYS A 326 2.72 8.37 -5.81
C LYS A 326 2.20 6.95 -6.12
N HIS A 327 2.07 6.06 -5.14
CA HIS A 327 1.15 4.92 -5.27
C HIS A 327 0.60 4.48 -3.92
N THR A 328 -0.72 4.59 -3.74
CA THR A 328 -1.43 4.17 -2.54
C THR A 328 -2.51 3.14 -2.85
N ASN A 329 -2.75 2.25 -1.87
CA ASN A 329 -3.69 1.10 -1.85
C ASN A 329 -3.14 -0.24 -2.37
N ILE A 330 -2.02 -0.70 -1.80
CA ILE A 330 -1.23 -1.86 -2.25
C ILE A 330 -1.68 -3.17 -1.57
N PHE A 331 -2.03 -3.19 -0.29
CA PHE A 331 -2.04 -4.45 0.44
C PHE A 331 -3.13 -5.46 0.00
N ILE A 332 -4.41 -5.07 0.02
CA ILE A 332 -5.52 -5.95 -0.38
C ILE A 332 -5.57 -6.09 -1.90
N ASN A 333 -5.31 -5.01 -2.67
CA ASN A 333 -5.29 -5.10 -4.13
C ASN A 333 -4.20 -6.06 -4.64
N TYR A 334 -3.05 -6.20 -3.98
CA TYR A 334 -2.02 -7.13 -4.44
C TYR A 334 -2.31 -8.58 -4.10
N LEU A 335 -2.87 -8.89 -2.92
CA LEU A 335 -3.37 -10.23 -2.65
C LEU A 335 -4.43 -10.62 -3.71
N LEU A 336 -5.23 -9.64 -4.16
CA LEU A 336 -6.21 -9.79 -5.22
C LEU A 336 -5.62 -9.85 -6.64
N ILE A 337 -4.44 -9.24 -6.86
CA ILE A 337 -3.71 -9.31 -8.13
C ILE A 337 -3.17 -10.73 -8.39
N GLU A 338 -2.95 -11.51 -7.33
CA GLU A 338 -2.42 -12.87 -7.48
C GLU A 338 -3.51 -13.93 -7.58
N LEU A 339 -4.71 -13.66 -7.08
CA LEU A 339 -5.80 -14.63 -6.99
C LEU A 339 -6.69 -14.68 -8.25
N ASN A 340 -6.61 -13.70 -9.13
CA ASN A 340 -7.31 -13.72 -10.41
C ASN A 340 -6.29 -13.43 -11.50
N SER A 341 -6.40 -14.08 -12.65
CA SER A 341 -5.41 -13.96 -13.71
C SER A 341 -5.61 -12.71 -14.57
N PHE A 342 -6.84 -12.21 -14.66
CA PHE A 342 -7.23 -11.10 -15.51
C PHE A 342 -7.38 -9.81 -14.71
N HIS A 343 -6.57 -8.79 -15.05
CA HIS A 343 -6.55 -7.52 -14.35
C HIS A 343 -6.89 -6.36 -15.25
N VAL A 344 -7.78 -5.50 -14.77
CA VAL A 344 -7.97 -4.17 -15.34
C VAL A 344 -7.12 -3.16 -14.57
N ILE A 345 -6.17 -2.56 -15.29
CA ILE A 345 -5.42 -1.40 -14.85
C ILE A 345 -6.17 -0.15 -15.29
N TRP A 346 -6.48 0.77 -14.37
CA TRP A 346 -7.11 2.04 -14.72
C TRP A 346 -6.44 3.22 -14.02
N LYS A 347 -6.69 4.43 -14.52
CA LYS A 347 -6.08 5.67 -13.99
C LYS A 347 -7.16 6.58 -13.44
N ALA A 348 -7.02 7.00 -12.18
CA ALA A 348 -7.84 8.03 -11.57
C ALA A 348 -7.44 9.44 -12.03
N PHE A 349 -8.25 10.44 -11.67
CA PHE A 349 -8.05 11.85 -12.04
C PHE A 349 -6.71 12.41 -11.53
N ASP A 350 -6.25 11.96 -10.37
CA ASP A 350 -4.95 12.32 -9.79
C ASP A 350 -3.76 11.59 -10.45
N ASN A 351 -4.02 10.89 -11.58
CA ASN A 351 -3.12 9.99 -12.28
C ASN A 351 -2.67 8.76 -11.48
N THR A 352 -3.29 8.46 -10.33
CA THR A 352 -2.98 7.22 -9.62
C THR A 352 -3.48 6.04 -10.43
N THR A 353 -2.57 5.09 -10.64
CA THR A 353 -2.87 3.84 -11.34
C THR A 353 -3.41 2.83 -10.35
N HIS A 354 -4.54 2.24 -10.66
CA HIS A 354 -5.21 1.22 -9.87
C HIS A 354 -5.31 -0.06 -10.68
N ARG A 355 -5.40 -1.17 -9.97
CA ARG A 355 -5.56 -2.50 -10.55
C ARG A 355 -6.75 -3.15 -9.87
N MET A 356 -7.61 -3.78 -10.66
CA MET A 356 -8.71 -4.56 -10.11
C MET A 356 -8.86 -5.86 -10.89
N PRO A 357 -8.97 -7.01 -10.21
CA PRO A 357 -9.26 -8.25 -10.89
C PRO A 357 -10.71 -8.26 -11.37
N LEU A 358 -10.94 -8.82 -12.56
CA LEU A 358 -12.27 -9.17 -13.05
C LEU A 358 -12.26 -10.65 -13.43
N ASN A 359 -13.40 -11.33 -13.34
CA ASN A 359 -13.52 -12.70 -13.86
C ASN A 359 -13.88 -12.61 -15.36
N PRO A 360 -12.95 -12.94 -16.27
CA PRO A 360 -13.20 -12.75 -17.69
C PRO A 360 -14.25 -13.73 -18.24
N TYR A 361 -14.44 -14.89 -17.61
CA TYR A 361 -15.38 -15.92 -18.08
C TYR A 361 -16.83 -15.68 -17.64
N SER A 362 -17.05 -14.84 -16.63
CA SER A 362 -18.40 -14.60 -16.09
C SER A 362 -18.85 -13.15 -16.18
N MET A 363 -18.00 -12.24 -16.67
CA MET A 363 -18.32 -10.81 -16.73
C MET A 363 -18.26 -10.32 -18.17
N THR A 364 -19.30 -9.60 -18.56
CA THR A 364 -19.34 -8.76 -19.74
C THR A 364 -18.57 -7.45 -19.51
N VAL A 365 -18.31 -6.70 -20.56
CA VAL A 365 -17.61 -5.40 -20.41
C VAL A 365 -18.48 -4.39 -19.69
N LYS A 366 -19.79 -4.40 -19.94
CA LYS A 366 -20.75 -3.58 -19.19
C LYS A 366 -20.71 -3.90 -17.70
N GLU A 367 -20.77 -5.17 -17.33
CA GLU A 367 -20.68 -5.61 -15.93
C GLU A 367 -19.32 -5.29 -15.32
N GLY A 368 -18.24 -5.44 -16.09
CA GLY A 368 -16.88 -5.05 -15.67
C GLY A 368 -16.76 -3.56 -15.34
N ILE A 369 -17.31 -2.69 -16.19
CA ILE A 369 -17.36 -1.24 -15.95
C ILE A 369 -18.24 -0.92 -14.74
N GLN A 370 -19.42 -1.53 -14.62
CA GLN A 370 -20.31 -1.33 -13.47
C GLN A 370 -19.65 -1.77 -12.16
N HIS A 371 -18.94 -2.89 -12.17
CA HIS A 371 -18.17 -3.38 -11.03
C HIS A 371 -17.01 -2.44 -10.67
N LEU A 372 -16.34 -1.86 -11.67
CA LEU A 372 -15.32 -0.80 -11.50
C LEU A 372 -15.91 0.45 -10.85
N GLN A 373 -17.02 0.95 -11.36
CA GLN A 373 -17.74 2.11 -10.83
C GLN A 373 -18.15 1.89 -9.38
N HIS A 374 -18.76 0.75 -9.07
CA HIS A 374 -19.21 0.42 -7.72
C HIS A 374 -18.03 0.35 -6.74
N ASN A 375 -16.93 -0.33 -7.10
CA ASN A 375 -15.74 -0.38 -6.25
C ASN A 375 -15.10 1.00 -6.05
N LEU A 376 -15.14 1.84 -7.08
CA LEU A 376 -14.66 3.20 -7.02
C LEU A 376 -15.49 4.08 -6.09
N GLN A 377 -16.81 3.97 -6.18
CA GLN A 377 -17.76 4.64 -5.31
C GLN A 377 -17.51 4.29 -3.85
N MET A 378 -17.37 2.99 -3.54
CA MET A 378 -17.08 2.53 -2.18
C MET A 378 -15.74 3.07 -1.65
N ARG A 379 -14.74 3.16 -2.51
CA ARG A 379 -13.44 3.72 -2.15
C ARG A 379 -13.50 5.24 -1.92
N SER A 380 -14.16 5.96 -2.81
CA SER A 380 -14.34 7.41 -2.71
C SER A 380 -15.12 7.76 -1.43
N HIS A 381 -16.13 6.95 -1.11
CA HIS A 381 -16.90 7.10 0.12
C HIS A 381 -16.04 6.91 1.36
N PHE A 382 -15.15 5.91 1.32
CA PHE A 382 -14.27 5.60 2.42
C PHE A 382 -13.30 6.74 2.73
N ILE A 383 -12.61 7.22 1.69
CA ILE A 383 -11.53 8.20 1.78
C ILE A 383 -12.11 9.59 2.06
N ASP A 384 -13.03 10.04 1.20
CA ASP A 384 -13.46 11.44 1.14
C ASP A 384 -14.93 11.63 1.55
N GLY A 385 -15.64 10.56 1.90
CA GLY A 385 -17.08 10.63 2.15
C GLY A 385 -17.93 10.83 0.88
N THR A 386 -17.30 10.87 -0.29
CA THR A 386 -17.96 11.10 -1.59
C THR A 386 -18.49 9.78 -2.17
N ASP A 387 -19.79 9.64 -2.33
CA ASP A 387 -20.39 8.39 -2.83
C ASP A 387 -21.48 8.59 -3.88
N GLU A 388 -21.77 9.81 -4.29
CA GLU A 388 -22.65 10.07 -5.42
C GLU A 388 -21.82 10.13 -6.71
N LEU A 389 -22.00 9.14 -7.59
CA LEU A 389 -21.34 9.10 -8.90
C LEU A 389 -22.00 10.12 -9.83
N ILE A 390 -21.27 11.18 -10.19
CA ILE A 390 -21.75 12.25 -11.07
C ILE A 390 -21.64 11.83 -12.53
N ARG A 391 -20.48 11.26 -12.90
CA ARG A 391 -20.15 10.94 -14.29
C ARG A 391 -19.14 9.81 -14.34
N THR A 392 -19.26 8.99 -15.39
CA THR A 392 -18.20 8.06 -15.80
C THR A 392 -17.91 8.25 -17.28
N GLU A 393 -16.63 8.27 -17.63
CA GLU A 393 -16.17 8.37 -19.00
C GLU A 393 -15.15 7.26 -19.27
N CYS A 394 -15.43 6.41 -20.27
CA CYS A 394 -14.54 5.33 -20.70
C CYS A 394 -13.88 5.74 -22.03
N LYS A 395 -12.55 5.90 -22.04
CA LYS A 395 -11.79 6.22 -23.26
C LYS A 395 -11.34 4.93 -23.94
N PHE A 396 -12.27 4.25 -24.61
CA PHE A 396 -12.05 2.94 -25.26
C PHE A 396 -10.89 2.96 -26.27
N ASP A 397 -10.67 4.08 -26.94
CA ASP A 397 -9.55 4.31 -27.88
C ASP A 397 -8.17 4.19 -27.21
N LYS A 398 -8.11 4.37 -25.88
CA LYS A 398 -6.89 4.29 -25.07
C LYS A 398 -6.74 2.97 -24.30
N TRP A 399 -7.65 2.02 -24.50
CA TRP A 399 -7.55 0.72 -23.84
C TRP A 399 -6.44 -0.13 -24.47
N ILE A 400 -5.73 -0.90 -23.65
CA ILE A 400 -4.60 -1.74 -24.09
C ILE A 400 -4.81 -3.16 -23.55
N PRO A 401 -4.84 -4.20 -24.38
CA PRO A 401 -4.85 -4.16 -25.85
C PRO A 401 -6.12 -3.49 -26.39
N ARG A 402 -5.99 -2.89 -27.58
CA ARG A 402 -7.08 -2.14 -28.21
C ARG A 402 -8.19 -3.12 -28.59
N ILE A 403 -9.41 -2.85 -28.15
CA ILE A 403 -10.59 -3.61 -28.55
C ILE A 403 -11.12 -3.00 -29.86
N SER A 404 -11.44 -3.82 -30.86
CA SER A 404 -12.18 -3.35 -32.05
C SER A 404 -13.49 -2.70 -31.61
N LYS A 405 -13.97 -1.67 -32.33
CA LYS A 405 -15.19 -0.89 -31.99
C LYS A 405 -16.26 -1.79 -31.35
N MET A 406 -16.48 -1.60 -30.05
CA MET A 406 -17.50 -2.31 -29.30
C MET A 406 -18.86 -1.78 -29.70
N ASN A 407 -19.48 -2.44 -30.68
CA ASN A 407 -20.88 -2.19 -30.98
C ASN A 407 -21.78 -2.81 -29.91
N ASP A 408 -21.27 -3.79 -29.14
CA ASP A 408 -22.02 -4.48 -28.10
C ASP A 408 -21.19 -4.61 -26.80
N SER A 409 -21.68 -3.97 -25.72
CA SER A 409 -21.06 -4.02 -24.40
C SER A 409 -21.45 -5.28 -23.60
N SER A 410 -22.35 -6.11 -24.13
CA SER A 410 -22.79 -7.38 -23.54
C SER A 410 -21.87 -8.56 -23.85
N VAL A 411 -20.80 -8.35 -24.63
CA VAL A 411 -19.81 -9.39 -24.92
C VAL A 411 -18.98 -9.71 -23.67
N LEU A 412 -18.77 -11.00 -23.41
CA LEU A 412 -17.93 -11.49 -22.31
C LEU A 412 -16.48 -11.03 -22.50
N LEU A 413 -15.82 -10.69 -21.40
CA LEU A 413 -14.39 -10.35 -21.39
C LEU A 413 -13.52 -11.47 -21.96
N HIS A 414 -13.88 -12.73 -21.71
CA HIS A 414 -13.22 -13.89 -22.29
C HIS A 414 -13.20 -13.83 -23.82
N ASP A 415 -14.35 -13.56 -24.45
CA ASP A 415 -14.44 -13.57 -25.91
C ASP A 415 -13.61 -12.47 -26.57
N ILE A 416 -13.40 -11.36 -25.85
CA ILE A 416 -12.57 -10.25 -26.32
C ILE A 416 -11.08 -10.59 -26.22
N TYR A 417 -10.67 -11.23 -25.12
CA TYR A 417 -9.26 -11.32 -24.75
C TYR A 417 -8.64 -12.72 -24.90
N LYS A 418 -9.43 -13.76 -25.18
CA LYS A 418 -8.97 -15.16 -25.29
C LYS A 418 -7.85 -15.42 -26.29
N HIS A 419 -7.70 -14.53 -27.27
CA HIS A 419 -6.68 -14.64 -28.32
C HIS A 419 -5.35 -13.95 -27.97
N LEU A 420 -5.27 -13.26 -26.83
CA LEU A 420 -4.03 -12.62 -26.40
C LEU A 420 -3.03 -13.64 -25.83
N PRO A 421 -1.72 -13.45 -26.08
CA PRO A 421 -0.69 -14.26 -25.45
C PRO A 421 -0.84 -14.27 -23.93
N HIS A 422 -0.67 -15.45 -23.32
CA HIS A 422 -0.76 -15.67 -21.87
C HIS A 422 -2.15 -15.52 -21.24
N TYR A 423 -3.24 -15.38 -22.02
CA TYR A 423 -4.60 -15.42 -21.47
C TYR A 423 -4.85 -16.73 -20.68
N PRO A 424 -5.53 -16.68 -19.51
CA PRO A 424 -6.17 -15.52 -18.88
C PRO A 424 -5.24 -14.66 -18.01
N ILE A 425 -3.95 -15.00 -17.90
CA ILE A 425 -2.94 -14.25 -17.11
C ILE A 425 -2.45 -13.05 -17.92
N ILE A 426 -3.31 -12.07 -18.09
CA ILE A 426 -3.00 -10.83 -18.82
C ILE A 426 -3.36 -9.61 -17.98
N GLN A 427 -2.64 -8.52 -18.21
CA GLN A 427 -2.98 -7.21 -17.71
C GLN A 427 -3.55 -6.39 -18.86
N VAL A 428 -4.82 -6.02 -18.74
CA VAL A 428 -5.47 -5.09 -19.67
C VAL A 428 -5.54 -3.73 -18.99
N ARG A 429 -5.28 -2.65 -19.72
CA ARG A 429 -5.40 -1.28 -19.26
C ARG A 429 -6.68 -0.67 -19.80
N TRP A 430 -7.59 -0.26 -18.92
CA TRP A 430 -8.79 0.51 -19.25
C TRP A 430 -8.62 1.94 -18.74
N GLU A 431 -8.78 2.93 -19.61
CA GLU A 431 -8.75 4.34 -19.20
C GLU A 431 -10.19 4.77 -18.87
N ILE A 432 -10.50 4.81 -17.57
CA ILE A 432 -11.83 5.13 -17.03
C ILE A 432 -11.70 6.29 -16.06
N TYR A 433 -12.49 7.34 -16.29
CA TYR A 433 -12.61 8.48 -15.40
C TYR A 433 -13.95 8.40 -14.68
N CYS A 434 -13.93 8.57 -13.36
CA CYS A 434 -15.13 8.67 -12.53
C CYS A 434 -15.06 9.96 -11.71
N TRP A 435 -16.20 10.63 -11.57
CA TRP A 435 -16.35 11.82 -10.73
C TRP A 435 -17.37 11.52 -9.64
N PHE A 436 -17.00 11.77 -8.38
CA PHE A 436 -17.85 11.55 -7.22
C PHE A 436 -18.08 12.87 -6.47
N MET A 437 -19.24 13.00 -5.82
CA MET A 437 -19.52 14.06 -4.84
C MET A 437 -20.09 13.48 -3.55
N VAL A 438 -20.08 14.30 -2.49
CA VAL A 438 -20.81 13.99 -1.26
C VAL A 438 -22.29 14.21 -1.54
N PRO A 439 -23.16 13.21 -1.31
CA PRO A 439 -24.59 13.42 -1.49
C PRO A 439 -25.10 14.55 -0.60
N TYR A 440 -25.97 15.41 -1.13
CA TYR A 440 -26.55 16.53 -0.37
C TYR A 440 -27.23 16.08 0.93
N LYS A 441 -27.85 14.89 0.96
CA LYS A 441 -28.46 14.30 2.16
C LYS A 441 -27.48 14.05 3.32
N ARG A 442 -26.18 13.98 3.05
CA ARG A 442 -25.11 13.83 4.06
C ARG A 442 -24.40 15.14 4.36
N ALA A 443 -24.71 16.21 3.63
CA ALA A 443 -24.19 17.53 3.95
C ALA A 443 -24.94 18.06 5.18
N ILE A 444 -24.20 18.47 6.20
CA ILE A 444 -24.79 19.15 7.35
C ILE A 444 -25.18 20.54 6.86
N GLY A 445 -26.49 20.79 6.79
CA GLY A 445 -27.00 22.14 6.65
C GLY A 445 -26.54 22.93 7.86
N ILE A 446 -25.56 23.82 7.68
CA ILE A 446 -25.21 24.80 8.70
C ILE A 446 -26.30 25.86 8.62
N GLU A 447 -27.41 25.61 9.32
CA GLU A 447 -28.31 26.68 9.69
C GLU A 447 -27.49 27.67 10.51
N ARG A 448 -27.31 28.87 9.96
CA ARG A 448 -26.58 29.99 10.57
C ARG A 448 -27.40 30.56 11.74
N ASN A 449 -27.63 29.77 12.78
CA ASN A 449 -28.48 30.17 13.91
C ASN A 449 -27.79 31.18 14.85
N ASN A 450 -26.47 31.39 14.71
CA ASN A 450 -25.68 32.30 15.53
C ASN A 450 -24.97 33.42 14.73
N ILE A 451 -25.31 33.64 13.46
CA ILE A 451 -24.99 34.96 12.90
C ILE A 451 -25.98 35.90 13.61
N PRO A 452 -25.51 36.88 14.40
CA PRO A 452 -26.42 37.85 14.99
C PRO A 452 -27.26 38.39 13.83
N LYS A 453 -28.58 38.21 13.91
CA LYS A 453 -29.51 38.99 13.08
C LYS A 453 -28.95 40.40 13.15
N SER A 454 -28.60 40.98 12.01
CA SER A 454 -28.11 42.34 11.93
C SER A 454 -29.14 43.22 12.64
N GLY A 455 -28.94 43.44 13.93
CA GLY A 455 -29.74 44.36 14.71
C GLY A 455 -29.42 45.70 14.09
N GLU A 456 -30.47 46.34 13.59
CA GLU A 456 -30.59 47.79 13.34
C GLU A 456 -29.26 48.53 13.50
N LEU A 457 -28.38 48.40 12.51
CA LEU A 457 -27.29 49.34 12.34
C LEU A 457 -27.85 50.42 11.41
N ASP A 458 -28.53 51.39 12.05
CA ASP A 458 -28.76 52.73 11.51
C ASP A 458 -27.41 53.40 11.27
N ILE A 459 -26.76 53.06 10.15
CA ILE A 459 -25.60 53.79 9.66
C ILE A 459 -25.97 54.36 8.29
N GLU A 460 -26.40 55.62 8.30
CA GLU A 460 -26.23 56.52 7.17
C GLU A 460 -24.73 56.69 6.90
N PHE A 461 -24.30 56.38 5.67
CA PHE A 461 -22.91 56.54 5.27
C PHE A 461 -22.59 58.03 5.02
N THR A 462 -21.90 58.67 5.95
CA THR A 462 -21.16 59.92 5.70
C THR A 462 -19.70 59.64 5.34
N VAL A 463 -19.28 60.15 4.18
CA VAL A 463 -17.90 60.13 3.67
C VAL A 463 -16.99 60.97 4.58
N SER A 464 -15.86 60.41 5.03
CA SER A 464 -14.83 61.13 5.78
C SER A 464 -13.48 61.04 5.07
N ASP A 465 -12.94 62.21 4.68
CA ASP A 465 -11.74 62.41 3.85
C ASP A 465 -10.40 62.31 4.61
N GLN A 466 -10.27 61.45 5.62
CA GLN A 466 -8.99 61.29 6.33
C GLN A 466 -8.35 59.91 6.11
N LYS A 467 -7.28 59.91 5.29
CA LYS A 467 -6.35 58.78 5.12
C LYS A 467 -5.56 58.51 6.41
N PRO A 468 -5.54 57.28 6.94
CA PRO A 468 -4.46 56.84 7.80
C PRO A 468 -3.28 56.33 6.95
N LYS A 469 -2.08 56.73 7.37
CA LYS A 469 -0.80 56.36 6.76
C LYS A 469 -0.21 55.19 7.56
N PHE A 470 -0.08 54.00 6.97
CA PHE A 470 0.83 52.98 7.51
C PHE A 470 1.40 52.08 6.40
N ASN A 471 2.68 51.77 6.55
CA ASN A 471 3.56 50.97 5.70
C ASN A 471 4.52 50.21 6.65
N PRO A 472 5.29 49.20 6.22
CA PRO A 472 4.97 47.84 5.75
C PRO A 472 5.60 46.75 6.66
N LEU A 473 5.18 45.49 6.55
CA LEU A 473 6.10 44.33 6.56
C LEU A 473 5.36 43.06 6.12
N LEU A 474 5.46 42.65 4.84
CA LEU A 474 5.41 41.24 4.39
C LEU A 474 6.13 41.08 3.03
N TYR A 475 6.78 39.93 2.84
CA TYR A 475 7.93 39.68 1.96
C TYR A 475 7.55 39.02 0.60
N GLU A 476 8.29 39.37 -0.46
CA GLU A 476 7.96 39.25 -1.89
C GLU A 476 8.26 37.86 -2.55
N ARG A 477 8.66 36.84 -1.78
CA ARG A 477 9.41 35.71 -2.38
C ARG A 477 8.67 34.44 -2.83
N ASP A 478 7.33 34.39 -2.81
CA ASP A 478 6.60 33.16 -3.22
C ASP A 478 5.66 33.31 -4.44
N LEU A 479 5.53 34.50 -5.03
CA LEU A 479 4.61 34.74 -6.16
C LEU A 479 5.05 34.08 -7.48
N HIS A 480 6.33 33.78 -7.67
CA HIS A 480 6.83 33.21 -8.93
C HIS A 480 6.53 31.70 -9.10
N LYS A 481 6.25 30.97 -8.02
CA LYS A 481 6.00 29.52 -8.07
C LYS A 481 4.61 29.17 -8.62
N LEU A 482 3.65 30.09 -8.55
CA LEU A 482 2.26 29.88 -9.04
C LEU A 482 2.12 30.09 -10.56
N LYS A 483 3.02 30.87 -11.17
CA LYS A 483 3.00 31.19 -12.61
C LYS A 483 3.32 29.98 -13.50
N ILE A 484 4.16 29.07 -13.01
CA ILE A 484 4.63 27.90 -13.78
C ILE A 484 3.54 26.80 -13.91
N ILE A 485 2.53 26.81 -13.03
CA ILE A 485 1.45 25.80 -13.03
C ILE A 485 0.32 26.19 -13.99
N LYS A 486 0.04 27.49 -14.17
CA LYS A 486 -1.04 27.99 -15.02
C LYS A 486 -0.76 27.77 -16.51
N ASP A 487 0.49 27.88 -16.93
CA ASP A 487 0.88 27.87 -18.35
C ASP A 487 0.93 26.45 -18.96
N LYS A 488 0.73 25.38 -18.17
CA LYS A 488 0.84 23.99 -18.63
C LYS A 488 -0.49 23.27 -18.92
N VAL A 489 -1.65 23.91 -18.71
CA VAL A 489 -2.95 23.18 -18.62
C VAL A 489 -3.96 23.49 -19.74
N GLU A 490 -3.68 24.36 -20.71
CA GLU A 490 -4.62 24.57 -21.82
C GLU A 490 -4.47 23.52 -22.94
N ILE A 491 -5.25 22.44 -22.84
CA ILE A 491 -5.57 21.56 -23.97
C ILE A 491 -7.08 21.63 -24.24
N ARG A 492 -7.45 22.02 -25.46
CA ARG A 492 -8.82 22.02 -25.99
C ARG A 492 -9.36 20.59 -26.06
N VAL A 493 -10.46 20.33 -25.37
CA VAL A 493 -11.32 19.15 -25.57
C VAL A 493 -12.72 19.65 -25.89
N THR A 494 -13.28 19.15 -26.98
CA THR A 494 -14.69 19.30 -27.34
C THR A 494 -15.55 18.51 -26.35
N VAL A 495 -16.42 19.19 -25.59
CA VAL A 495 -17.27 18.60 -24.54
C VAL A 495 -18.73 18.98 -24.74
N ASP A 496 -19.56 17.99 -24.46
CA ASP A 496 -21.04 17.87 -24.42
C ASP A 496 -21.83 19.04 -23.79
N ASN A 497 -23.06 19.23 -24.29
CA ASN A 497 -23.96 20.39 -24.12
C ASN A 497 -24.44 20.62 -22.67
N SER A 498 -24.48 19.59 -21.83
CA SER A 498 -24.90 19.69 -20.42
C SER A 498 -23.83 20.34 -19.55
N LEU A 499 -22.57 19.98 -19.76
CA LEU A 499 -21.41 20.63 -19.14
C LEU A 499 -21.20 22.04 -19.71
N GLN A 500 -21.58 22.27 -20.98
CA GLN A 500 -21.50 23.58 -21.60
C GLN A 500 -22.41 24.60 -20.91
N LYS A 501 -23.62 24.24 -20.47
CA LYS A 501 -24.47 25.16 -19.68
C LYS A 501 -23.83 25.55 -18.34
N LEU A 502 -23.35 24.55 -17.59
CA LEU A 502 -22.69 24.75 -16.29
C LEU A 502 -21.35 25.52 -16.42
N LEU A 503 -20.59 25.28 -17.49
CA LEU A 503 -19.34 25.98 -17.78
C LEU A 503 -19.58 27.37 -18.41
N HIS A 504 -20.67 27.57 -19.14
CA HIS A 504 -21.02 28.89 -19.69
C HIS A 504 -21.47 29.84 -18.59
N GLU A 505 -22.18 29.35 -17.58
CA GLU A 505 -22.47 30.08 -16.34
C GLU A 505 -21.19 30.40 -15.56
N LYS A 506 -20.25 29.45 -15.45
CA LYS A 506 -18.93 29.70 -14.85
C LYS A 506 -18.07 30.71 -15.63
N LYS A 507 -18.10 30.67 -16.96
CA LYS A 507 -17.31 31.57 -17.83
C LYS A 507 -17.89 32.99 -17.81
N GLN A 508 -19.22 33.14 -17.87
CA GLN A 508 -19.87 34.44 -17.67
C GLN A 508 -19.62 34.99 -16.26
N LEU A 509 -19.63 34.13 -15.23
CA LEU A 509 -19.33 34.54 -13.86
C LEU A 509 -17.85 34.96 -13.71
N HIS A 510 -16.92 34.24 -14.34
CA HIS A 510 -15.50 34.58 -14.32
C HIS A 510 -15.23 35.94 -14.97
N GLU A 511 -15.86 36.22 -16.11
CA GLU A 511 -15.76 37.52 -16.77
C GLU A 511 -16.46 38.63 -15.96
N LYS A 512 -17.60 38.35 -15.31
CA LYS A 512 -18.25 39.30 -14.39
C LYS A 512 -17.38 39.60 -13.16
N ILE A 513 -16.71 38.60 -12.59
CA ILE A 513 -15.80 38.80 -11.46
C ILE A 513 -14.59 39.61 -11.92
N LYS A 514 -13.96 39.26 -13.06
CA LYS A 514 -12.86 40.04 -13.65
C LYS A 514 -13.26 41.50 -13.85
N GLN A 515 -14.48 41.76 -14.33
CA GLN A 515 -15.02 43.11 -14.46
C GLN A 515 -15.24 43.79 -13.10
N GLN A 516 -15.81 43.09 -12.11
CA GLN A 516 -16.07 43.65 -10.78
C GLN A 516 -14.78 44.01 -10.03
N ILE A 517 -13.69 43.28 -10.26
CA ILE A 517 -12.38 43.57 -9.63
C ILE A 517 -11.43 44.36 -10.54
N ASN A 518 -11.92 44.86 -11.69
CA ASN A 518 -11.12 45.54 -12.71
C ASN A 518 -9.84 44.78 -13.13
N TYR A 519 -9.89 43.45 -13.15
CA TYR A 519 -8.75 42.62 -13.51
C TYR A 519 -8.52 42.63 -15.03
N ASN A 520 -7.42 43.26 -15.45
CA ASN A 520 -7.01 43.33 -16.86
C ASN A 520 -5.82 42.39 -17.12
N GLU A 521 -6.09 41.27 -17.79
CA GLU A 521 -5.09 40.23 -18.13
C GLU A 521 -3.98 40.72 -19.08
N LYS A 522 -4.20 41.84 -19.80
CA LYS A 522 -3.19 42.46 -20.69
C LYS A 522 -2.22 43.38 -19.94
N ASN A 523 -2.53 43.79 -18.71
CA ASN A 523 -1.68 44.69 -17.95
C ASN A 523 -0.68 43.89 -17.10
N LYS A 524 0.49 43.57 -17.67
CA LYS A 524 1.53 42.74 -17.02
C LYS A 524 2.06 43.31 -15.69
N ASN A 525 1.87 44.61 -15.45
CA ASN A 525 2.23 45.33 -14.23
C ASN A 525 1.00 45.88 -13.49
N GLY A 526 -0.21 45.40 -13.82
CA GLY A 526 -1.45 45.94 -13.26
C GLY A 526 -1.52 45.72 -11.76
N GLU A 527 -1.35 46.80 -11.00
CA GLU A 527 -1.70 46.84 -9.59
C GLU A 527 -3.16 46.39 -9.45
N LEU A 528 -3.39 45.35 -8.66
CA LEU A 528 -4.74 44.96 -8.28
C LEU A 528 -5.28 46.10 -7.40
N ILE A 529 -6.20 46.90 -7.95
CA ILE A 529 -6.81 48.00 -7.19
C ILE A 529 -7.73 47.36 -6.15
N LEU A 530 -7.20 47.21 -4.93
CA LEU A 530 -7.95 46.77 -3.76
C LEU A 530 -8.93 47.89 -3.40
N ASN A 531 -10.18 47.76 -3.84
CA ASN A 531 -11.26 48.60 -3.34
C ASN A 531 -11.87 47.98 -2.08
N ASP A 532 -12.67 48.76 -1.36
CA ASP A 532 -13.26 48.34 -0.08
C ASP A 532 -14.13 47.09 -0.21
N LEU A 533 -14.73 46.85 -1.38
CA LEU A 533 -15.48 45.63 -1.68
C LEU A 533 -14.56 44.39 -1.72
N ILE A 534 -13.42 44.47 -2.41
CA ILE A 534 -12.44 43.37 -2.48
C ILE A 534 -11.80 43.14 -1.11
N LEU A 535 -11.50 44.21 -0.38
CA LEU A 535 -10.97 44.11 0.99
C LEU A 535 -11.98 43.45 1.94
N THR A 536 -13.27 43.74 1.77
CA THR A 536 -14.35 43.10 2.53
C THR A 536 -14.42 41.60 2.23
N ILE A 537 -14.41 41.21 0.95
CA ILE A 537 -14.38 39.79 0.54
C ILE A 537 -13.12 39.09 1.08
N LEU A 538 -11.95 39.73 1.04
CA LEU A 538 -10.71 39.17 1.55
C LEU A 538 -10.72 39.05 3.08
N ASN A 539 -11.34 40.00 3.79
CA ASN A 539 -11.52 39.92 5.24
C ASN A 539 -12.50 38.83 5.64
N GLU A 540 -13.63 38.67 4.94
CA GLU A 540 -14.56 37.56 5.15
C GLU A 540 -13.87 36.21 4.89
N LEU A 541 -13.08 36.11 3.82
CA LEU A 541 -12.27 34.94 3.52
C LEU A 541 -11.30 34.61 4.64
N LYS A 542 -10.62 35.63 5.17
CA LYS A 542 -9.66 35.49 6.26
C LYS A 542 -10.36 35.03 7.54
N ILE A 543 -11.50 35.63 7.89
CA ILE A 543 -12.31 35.23 9.05
C ILE A 543 -12.74 33.77 8.88
N LEU A 544 -13.34 33.41 7.74
CA LEU A 544 -13.83 32.06 7.50
C LEU A 544 -12.71 31.02 7.44
N TYR A 545 -11.53 31.37 6.92
CA TYR A 545 -10.36 30.47 6.90
C TYR A 545 -9.77 30.25 8.29
N HIS A 546 -9.86 31.22 9.19
CA HIS A 546 -9.39 31.07 10.56
C HIS A 546 -10.44 30.53 11.53
N ASP A 547 -11.71 30.53 11.15
CA ASP A 547 -12.83 29.96 11.92
C ASP A 547 -12.63 28.45 12.16
N ASP A 548 -12.87 28.02 13.40
CA ASP A 548 -12.76 26.61 13.80
C ASP A 548 -13.89 25.75 13.25
N ILE A 549 -14.99 26.34 12.75
CA ILE A 549 -16.14 25.62 12.20
C ILE A 549 -15.73 24.68 11.06
N HIS A 550 -14.90 25.11 10.11
CA HIS A 550 -14.48 24.21 9.02
C HIS A 550 -13.48 23.15 9.49
N LYS A 551 -12.76 23.41 10.59
CA LYS A 551 -11.90 22.40 11.23
C LYS A 551 -12.72 21.29 11.91
N GLN A 552 -13.95 21.61 12.34
CA GLN A 552 -14.90 20.67 12.93
C GLN A 552 -15.67 19.83 11.90
N MET A 553 -15.63 20.17 10.60
CA MET A 553 -16.31 19.41 9.52
C MET A 553 -15.70 18.02 9.23
N GLY A 554 -14.65 17.62 9.94
CA GLY A 554 -13.92 16.36 9.69
C GLY A 554 -13.04 16.39 8.42
N TYR A 555 -13.13 17.44 7.60
CA TYR A 555 -12.25 17.76 6.48
C TYR A 555 -12.03 19.29 6.42
N PRO A 556 -10.90 19.83 6.94
CA PRO A 556 -10.67 21.27 6.93
C PRO A 556 -10.60 21.80 5.50
N LEU A 557 -11.39 22.84 5.22
CA LEU A 557 -11.49 23.45 3.90
C LEU A 557 -10.20 24.21 3.57
N GLN A 558 -9.55 23.85 2.46
CA GLN A 558 -8.44 24.67 1.94
C GLN A 558 -8.96 26.02 1.41
N LEU A 559 -8.11 27.05 1.42
CA LEU A 559 -8.48 28.44 1.07
C LEU A 559 -9.26 28.55 -0.26
N TRP A 560 -8.89 27.77 -1.28
CA TRP A 560 -9.57 27.80 -2.58
C TRP A 560 -10.99 27.18 -2.54
N HIS A 561 -11.28 26.24 -1.63
CA HIS A 561 -12.64 25.76 -1.39
C HIS A 561 -13.49 26.86 -0.73
N ILE A 562 -12.92 27.59 0.23
CA ILE A 562 -13.60 28.69 0.91
C ILE A 562 -13.91 29.82 -0.08
N CYS A 563 -12.95 30.17 -0.94
CA CYS A 563 -13.17 31.12 -2.03
C CYS A 563 -14.30 30.67 -2.96
N ALA A 564 -14.33 29.39 -3.35
CA ALA A 564 -15.37 28.87 -4.22
C ALA A 564 -16.76 28.94 -3.58
N ILE A 565 -16.88 28.65 -2.28
CA ILE A 565 -18.13 28.72 -1.53
C ILE A 565 -18.61 30.17 -1.40
N LEU A 566 -17.75 31.10 -0.98
CA LEU A 566 -18.13 32.52 -0.83
C LEU A 566 -18.54 33.15 -2.17
N LEU A 567 -17.85 32.81 -3.25
CA LEU A 567 -18.18 33.29 -4.60
C LEU A 567 -19.48 32.65 -5.15
N TYR A 568 -19.88 31.48 -4.64
CA TYR A 568 -21.10 30.79 -5.06
C TYR A 568 -22.32 31.20 -4.21
N CYS A 569 -22.15 31.38 -2.90
CA CYS A 569 -23.21 31.73 -1.95
C CYS A 569 -23.53 33.24 -1.89
N GLY A 570 -22.75 34.09 -2.56
CA GLY A 570 -23.03 35.53 -2.69
C GLY A 570 -24.23 35.88 -3.60
N LYS A 571 -24.92 34.89 -4.15
CA LYS A 571 -26.23 35.06 -4.79
C LYS A 571 -27.30 34.46 -3.89
N SER A 572 -28.37 35.21 -3.64
CA SER A 572 -29.60 34.65 -3.07
C SER A 572 -30.00 33.42 -3.90
N CYS A 573 -30.09 32.27 -3.25
CA CYS A 573 -30.77 31.13 -3.82
C CYS A 573 -32.26 31.48 -3.85
N ASN A 574 -32.73 31.99 -4.99
CA ASN A 574 -34.13 31.93 -5.39
C ASN A 574 -34.35 30.64 -6.16
#